data_AF-A0A943MVH0-F1
#
_entry.id   AF-A0A943MVH0-F1
#
_cell.length_a   1.000
_cell.length_b   1.000
_cell.length_c   1.000
_cell.angle_alpha   90.00
_cell.angle_beta   90.00
_cell.angle_gamma   90.00
#
_symmetry.space_group_name_H-M   'P 1'
#
loop_
_entity.id
_entity.type
_entity.pdbx_description
1 polymer ?
#
loop_
_entity_poly.entity_id
_entity_poly.type
_entity_poly.pdbx_seq_one_letter_code
_entity_poly.pdbx_strand_id
1 'polypeptide(L)'
;MVELSIELKTESDFDPIALELWQEGGFLRQILDIYPEVYRLEKYENDEKAFRSQWETLLDLVSMTMLDDEVEETTKYELYHNLEKLQRYYADAGVNKATAFGWWKQWKYDLNRSVAREGH
;
A
#
# COMPACT_ATOMS: atom_id res chain seq x y z
N MET A 1 -19.32 -11.31 -2.21
CA MET A 1 -18.73 -9.96 -2.32
C MET A 1 -18.15 -9.65 -0.97
N VAL A 2 -16.83 -9.44 -0.89
CA VAL A 2 -16.14 -9.14 0.37
C VAL A 2 -16.29 -7.65 0.62
N GLU A 3 -16.98 -7.26 1.68
CA GLU A 3 -17.01 -5.86 2.12
C GLU A 3 -15.63 -5.51 2.67
N LEU A 4 -14.99 -4.53 2.03
CA LEU A 4 -13.67 -3.99 2.39
C LEU A 4 -13.83 -2.53 2.78
N SER A 5 -13.30 -2.16 3.94
CA SER A 5 -13.08 -0.76 4.33
C SER A 5 -11.59 -0.43 4.27
N ILE A 6 -11.28 0.86 4.13
CA ILE A 6 -9.94 1.39 4.37
C ILE A 6 -10.02 2.10 5.71
N GLU A 7 -9.61 1.40 6.75
CA GLU A 7 -9.47 1.94 8.10
C GLU A 7 -7.98 2.01 8.40
N LEU A 8 -7.39 3.18 8.12
CA LEU A 8 -5.97 3.40 8.42
C LEU A 8 -5.77 3.42 9.93
N LYS A 9 -4.74 2.71 10.37
CA LYS A 9 -4.33 2.62 11.76
C LYS A 9 -3.54 3.86 12.17
N THR A 10 -3.58 4.14 13.46
CA THR A 10 -2.87 5.23 14.12
C THR A 10 -1.62 4.70 14.83
N GLU A 11 -0.74 5.59 15.30
CA GLU A 11 0.48 5.19 16.02
C GLU A 11 0.20 4.24 17.18
N SER A 12 -0.91 4.41 17.92
CA SER A 12 -1.24 3.57 19.07
C SER A 12 -1.58 2.12 18.72
N ASP A 13 -1.83 1.82 17.45
CA ASP A 13 -2.14 0.48 16.97
C ASP A 13 -0.88 -0.36 16.71
N PHE A 14 0.31 0.25 16.76
CA PHE A 14 1.58 -0.40 16.44
C PHE A 14 2.51 -0.50 17.65
N ASP A 15 3.36 -1.52 17.65
CA ASP A 15 4.52 -1.57 18.55
C ASP A 15 5.47 -0.42 18.17
N PRO A 16 5.80 0.51 19.10
CA PRO A 16 6.67 1.65 18.81
C PRO A 16 8.02 1.24 18.20
N ILE A 17 8.59 0.12 18.64
CA ILE A 17 9.88 -0.37 18.12
C ILE A 17 9.73 -0.83 16.66
N ALA A 18 8.62 -1.51 16.34
CA ALA A 18 8.37 -1.95 14.97
C ALA A 18 8.14 -0.77 14.02
N LEU A 19 7.42 0.26 14.49
CA LEU A 19 7.18 1.48 13.74
C LEU A 19 8.49 2.25 13.48
N GLU A 20 9.34 2.41 14.50
CA GLU A 20 10.66 3.04 14.38
C GLU A 20 11.54 2.29 13.36
N LEU A 21 11.65 0.97 13.47
CA LEU A 21 12.41 0.16 12.51
C LEU A 21 11.87 0.24 11.08
N TRP A 22 10.56 0.38 10.91
CA TRP A 22 9.94 0.57 9.60
C TRP A 22 10.33 1.92 8.98
N GLN A 23 10.30 2.99 9.78
CA GLN A 23 10.67 4.34 9.37
C GLN A 23 12.16 4.45 9.04
N GLU A 24 13.04 3.87 9.87
CA GLU A 24 14.49 3.79 9.62
C GLU A 24 14.85 3.09 8.30
N GLY A 25 13.99 2.20 7.80
CA GLY A 25 14.17 1.54 6.51
C GLY A 25 14.13 2.49 5.31
N GLY A 26 13.51 3.68 5.48
CA GLY A 26 13.34 4.69 4.47
C GLY A 26 12.28 4.35 3.42
N PHE A 27 11.72 5.38 2.81
CA PHE A 27 10.55 5.27 1.94
C PHE A 27 10.70 4.26 0.79
N LEU A 28 11.85 4.22 0.11
CA LEU A 28 12.07 3.27 -0.99
C LEU A 28 11.91 1.81 -0.53
N ARG A 29 12.41 1.48 0.67
CA ARG A 29 12.31 0.13 1.21
C ARG A 29 10.87 -0.20 1.56
N GLN A 30 10.17 0.71 2.23
CA GLN A 30 8.77 0.57 2.60
C GLN A 30 7.90 0.23 1.38
N ILE A 31 8.11 0.92 0.26
CA ILE A 31 7.37 0.63 -1.00
C ILE A 31 7.72 -0.74 -1.59
N LEU A 32 8.98 -1.15 -1.51
CA LEU A 32 9.39 -2.49 -1.97
C LEU A 32 8.79 -3.61 -1.12
N ASP A 33 8.45 -3.33 0.14
CA ASP A 33 7.78 -4.28 1.04
C ASP A 33 6.24 -4.23 0.88
N ILE A 34 5.63 -3.06 0.63
CA ILE A 34 4.18 -2.91 0.33
C ILE A 34 3.80 -3.55 -1.00
N TYR A 35 4.59 -3.28 -2.06
CA TYR A 35 4.20 -3.62 -3.43
C TYR A 35 3.91 -5.13 -3.61
N PRO A 36 4.74 -6.08 -3.14
CA PRO A 36 4.42 -7.50 -3.22
C PRO A 36 3.09 -7.88 -2.56
N GLU A 37 2.73 -7.26 -1.43
CA GLU A 37 1.47 -7.54 -0.72
C GLU A 37 0.25 -7.20 -1.56
N VAL A 38 0.31 -6.09 -2.32
CA VAL A 38 -0.75 -5.72 -3.28
C VAL A 38 -1.01 -6.85 -4.28
N TYR A 39 0.04 -7.46 -4.85
CA TYR A 39 -0.12 -8.54 -5.84
C TYR A 39 -0.47 -9.88 -5.21
N ARG A 40 -0.14 -10.11 -3.94
CA ARG A 40 -0.61 -11.30 -3.23
C ARG A 40 -2.12 -11.34 -3.07
N LEU A 41 -2.80 -10.19 -3.06
CA LEU A 41 -4.26 -10.15 -3.04
C LEU A 41 -4.87 -10.91 -4.24
N GLU A 42 -4.26 -10.83 -5.44
CA GLU A 42 -4.74 -11.59 -6.61
C GLU A 42 -4.66 -13.11 -6.39
N LYS A 43 -3.62 -13.57 -5.69
CA LYS A 43 -3.44 -14.99 -5.38
C LYS A 43 -4.54 -15.51 -4.45
N TYR A 44 -5.01 -14.66 -3.53
CA TYR A 44 -6.00 -15.03 -2.54
C TYR A 44 -7.44 -14.65 -2.92
N GLU A 45 -7.68 -14.14 -4.13
CA GLU A 45 -9.00 -13.66 -4.60
C GLU A 45 -10.12 -14.72 -4.46
N ASN A 46 -9.78 -16.01 -4.44
CA ASN A 46 -10.74 -17.12 -4.25
C ASN A 46 -10.72 -17.76 -2.85
N ASP A 47 -9.90 -17.26 -1.92
CA ASP A 47 -9.83 -17.69 -0.52
C ASP A 47 -10.12 -16.47 0.38
N GLU A 48 -11.37 -16.34 0.82
CA GLU A 48 -11.82 -15.18 1.58
C GLU A 48 -10.99 -14.94 2.86
N LYS A 49 -10.62 -16.00 3.57
CA LYS A 49 -9.87 -15.86 4.83
C LYS A 49 -8.46 -15.36 4.56
N ALA A 50 -7.77 -15.96 3.59
CA ALA A 50 -6.43 -15.52 3.20
C ALA A 50 -6.45 -14.11 2.62
N PHE A 51 -7.48 -13.78 1.83
CA PHE A 51 -7.68 -12.46 1.25
C PHE A 51 -7.85 -11.39 2.31
N ARG A 52 -8.75 -11.58 3.28
CA ARG A 52 -8.95 -10.62 4.38
C ARG A 52 -7.67 -10.43 5.19
N SER A 53 -6.99 -11.52 5.55
CA SER A 53 -5.72 -11.42 6.27
C SER A 53 -4.65 -10.63 5.47
N GLN A 54 -4.63 -10.81 4.15
CA GLN A 54 -3.70 -10.11 3.27
C GLN A 54 -4.07 -8.63 3.10
N TRP A 55 -5.37 -8.31 3.08
CA TRP A 55 -5.86 -6.93 3.07
C TRP A 55 -5.46 -6.19 4.34
N GLU A 56 -5.66 -6.79 5.51
CA GLU A 56 -5.21 -6.21 6.79
C GLU A 56 -3.69 -5.97 6.82
N THR A 57 -2.91 -6.92 6.31
CA THR A 57 -1.45 -6.76 6.20
C THR A 57 -1.09 -5.55 5.32
N LEU A 58 -1.80 -5.36 4.21
CA LEU A 58 -1.59 -4.19 3.35
C LEU A 58 -1.96 -2.89 4.07
N LEU A 59 -3.08 -2.87 4.80
CA LEU A 59 -3.49 -1.70 5.59
C LEU A 59 -2.44 -1.36 6.66
N ASP A 60 -1.84 -2.36 7.32
CA ASP A 60 -0.79 -2.14 8.32
C ASP A 60 0.41 -1.43 7.73
N LEU A 61 0.96 -1.95 6.63
CA LEU A 61 2.15 -1.39 5.99
C LEU A 61 1.89 0.00 5.43
N VAL A 62 0.72 0.22 4.82
CA VAL A 62 0.32 1.54 4.34
C VAL A 62 0.18 2.50 5.51
N SER A 63 -0.49 2.11 6.60
CA SER A 63 -0.66 2.97 7.77
C SER A 63 0.67 3.38 8.39
N MET A 64 1.61 2.42 8.60
CA MET A 64 2.95 2.74 9.11
C MET A 64 3.70 3.71 8.19
N THR A 65 3.53 3.61 6.87
CA THR A 65 4.13 4.54 5.89
C THR A 65 3.47 5.92 5.92
N MET A 66 2.16 6.00 6.17
CA MET A 66 1.46 7.29 6.29
C MET A 66 1.87 8.06 7.55
N LEU A 67 2.30 7.34 8.59
CA LEU A 67 2.83 7.88 9.85
C LEU A 67 4.30 8.29 9.77
N ASP A 68 4.99 8.02 8.67
CA ASP A 68 6.39 8.42 8.48
C ASP A 68 6.47 9.90 8.09
N ASP A 69 7.05 10.72 8.96
CA ASP A 69 7.21 12.17 8.76
C ASP A 69 8.23 12.52 7.66
N GLU A 70 9.10 11.59 7.27
CA GLU A 70 10.05 11.80 6.18
C GLU A 70 9.43 11.58 4.78
N VAL A 71 8.22 10.99 4.73
CA VAL A 71 7.51 10.76 3.47
C VAL A 71 6.74 12.01 3.07
N GLU A 72 6.96 12.48 1.84
CA GLU A 72 6.26 13.64 1.30
C GLU A 72 4.73 13.45 1.27
N GLU A 73 3.98 14.50 1.62
CA GLU A 73 2.50 14.49 1.62
C GLU A 73 1.89 14.11 0.26
N THR A 74 2.51 14.53 -0.84
CA THR A 74 2.13 14.15 -2.21
C THR A 74 2.20 12.64 -2.41
N THR A 75 3.25 12.03 -1.89
CA THR A 75 3.50 10.59 -1.95
C THR A 75 2.52 9.82 -1.08
N LYS A 76 2.23 10.31 0.13
CA LYS A 76 1.18 9.78 1.02
C LYS A 76 -0.19 9.80 0.34
N TYR A 77 -0.54 10.93 -0.29
CA TYR A 77 -1.79 11.07 -1.04
C TYR A 77 -1.90 10.05 -2.18
N GLU A 78 -0.85 9.87 -2.98
CA GLU A 78 -0.84 8.90 -4.08
C GLU A 78 -0.94 7.44 -3.59
N LEU A 79 -0.24 7.12 -2.50
CA LEU A 79 -0.31 5.80 -1.86
C LEU A 79 -1.74 5.47 -1.42
N TYR A 80 -2.36 6.37 -0.68
CA TYR A 80 -3.75 6.21 -0.21
C TYR A 80 -4.73 6.10 -1.38
N HIS A 81 -4.60 6.96 -2.38
CA HIS A 81 -5.51 6.93 -3.53
C HIS A 81 -5.40 5.63 -4.34
N ASN A 82 -4.18 5.08 -4.48
CA ASN A 82 -3.98 3.77 -5.12
C ASN A 82 -4.59 2.62 -4.31
N LEU A 83 -4.64 2.72 -2.97
CA LEU A 83 -5.35 1.78 -2.11
C LEU A 83 -6.88 1.86 -2.31
N GLU A 84 -7.47 3.06 -2.40
CA GLU A 84 -8.90 3.25 -2.71
C GLU A 84 -9.30 2.60 -4.04
N LYS A 85 -8.43 2.71 -5.05
CA LYS A 85 -8.64 2.12 -6.37
C LYS A 85 -8.68 0.59 -6.31
N LEU A 86 -7.84 -0.04 -5.48
CA LEU A 86 -7.88 -1.48 -5.24
C LEU A 86 -9.17 -1.88 -4.51
N GLN A 87 -9.54 -1.16 -3.44
CA GLN A 87 -10.77 -1.41 -2.71
C GLN A 87 -11.99 -1.35 -3.64
N ARG A 88 -12.08 -0.32 -4.49
CA ARG A 88 -13.15 -0.18 -5.48
C ARG A 88 -13.19 -1.31 -6.50
N TYR A 89 -12.05 -1.84 -6.92
CA TYR A 89 -12.00 -3.02 -7.78
C TYR A 89 -12.64 -4.23 -7.09
N TYR A 90 -12.21 -4.55 -5.86
CA TYR A 90 -12.73 -5.70 -5.12
C TYR A 90 -14.19 -5.54 -4.67
N ALA A 91 -14.65 -4.30 -4.50
CA ALA A 91 -16.05 -3.96 -4.24
C ALA A 91 -16.93 -3.95 -5.50
N ASP A 92 -16.38 -4.28 -6.69
CA ASP A 92 -17.06 -4.23 -7.99
C ASP A 92 -17.65 -2.83 -8.31
N ALA A 93 -17.01 -1.77 -7.82
CA ALA A 93 -17.47 -0.38 -7.90
C ALA A 93 -17.02 0.33 -9.21
N GLY A 94 -17.05 -0.41 -10.33
CA GLY A 94 -16.76 0.11 -11.67
C GLY A 94 -15.27 0.36 -11.98
N VAL A 95 -14.36 -0.23 -11.21
CA VAL A 95 -12.92 -0.25 -11.51
C VAL A 95 -12.56 -1.66 -11.93
N ASN A 96 -11.89 -1.84 -13.08
CA ASN A 96 -11.43 -3.17 -13.50
C ASN A 96 -10.02 -3.49 -12.95
N LYS A 97 -9.68 -4.78 -12.94
CA LYS A 97 -8.41 -5.31 -12.43
C LYS A 97 -7.19 -4.66 -13.07
N ALA A 98 -7.18 -4.57 -14.40
CA ALA A 98 -6.04 -4.03 -15.14
C ALA A 98 -5.77 -2.57 -14.78
N THR A 99 -6.82 -1.78 -14.58
CA THR A 99 -6.73 -0.39 -14.15
C THR A 99 -6.21 -0.28 -12.71
N ALA A 100 -6.80 -1.01 -11.76
CA ALA A 100 -6.43 -0.96 -10.35
C ALA A 100 -4.94 -1.31 -10.13
N PHE A 101 -4.51 -2.46 -10.65
CA PHE A 101 -3.12 -2.89 -10.54
C PHE A 101 -2.17 -2.07 -11.43
N GLY A 102 -2.66 -1.56 -12.56
CA GLY A 102 -1.90 -0.69 -13.46
C GLY A 102 -1.41 0.58 -12.78
N TRP A 103 -2.23 1.21 -11.93
CA TRP A 103 -1.82 2.39 -11.16
C TRP A 103 -0.68 2.08 -10.18
N TRP A 104 -0.73 0.94 -9.49
CA TRP A 104 0.38 0.50 -8.64
C TRP A 104 1.67 0.22 -9.42
N LYS A 105 1.58 -0.33 -10.65
CA LYS A 105 2.76 -0.50 -11.52
C LYS A 105 3.35 0.83 -11.93
N GLN A 106 2.49 1.75 -12.38
CA GLN A 106 2.91 3.06 -12.86
C GLN A 106 3.57 3.86 -11.73
N TRP A 107 2.92 3.89 -10.57
CA TRP A 107 3.44 4.60 -9.40
C TRP A 107 4.81 4.08 -8.94
N LYS A 108 4.99 2.76 -8.85
CA LYS A 108 6.31 2.16 -8.57
C LYS A 108 7.36 2.54 -9.62
N TYR A 109 6.98 2.56 -10.90
CA TYR A 109 7.88 2.94 -11.98
C TYR A 109 8.33 4.41 -11.86
N ASP A 110 7.40 5.31 -11.56
CA ASP A 110 7.69 6.74 -11.39
C ASP A 110 8.60 6.98 -10.18
N LEU A 111 8.34 6.32 -9.05
CA LEU A 111 9.21 6.37 -7.87
C LEU A 111 10.64 5.90 -8.16
N ASN A 112 10.79 4.73 -8.80
CA ASN A 112 12.11 4.23 -9.18
C ASN A 112 12.86 5.20 -10.10
N ARG A 113 12.14 5.92 -10.96
CA ARG A 113 12.71 6.91 -11.87
C ARG A 113 13.13 8.18 -11.15
N SER A 114 12.37 8.65 -10.17
CA SER A 114 12.72 9.82 -9.35
C SER A 114 13.99 9.54 -8.53
N VAL A 115 14.05 8.40 -7.85
CA VAL A 115 15.25 7.98 -7.10
C VAL A 115 16.47 7.86 -8.01
N ALA A 116 16.33 7.28 -9.21
CA ALA A 116 17.43 7.15 -10.16
C ALA A 116 17.94 8.50 -10.69
N ARG A 117 17.12 9.56 -10.65
CA ARG A 117 17.48 10.91 -11.08
C ARG A 117 18.18 11.72 -9.99
N GLU A 118 17.85 11.47 -8.73
CA GLU A 118 18.45 12.15 -7.56
C GLU A 118 19.82 11.57 -7.18
N GLY A 119 20.14 10.35 -7.63
CA GLY A 119 21.45 9.71 -7.45
C GLY A 119 22.57 10.18 -8.39
N HIS A 120 22.46 11.36 -9.02
CA HIS A 120 23.45 11.91 -9.96
C HIS A 120 23.90 13.34 -9.62
#